data_AF-A0A6A0B958-F1
#
_entry.id   AF-A0A6A0B958-F1
#
_cell.length_a   1.000
_cell.length_b   1.000
_cell.length_c   1.000
_cell.angle_alpha   90.00
_cell.angle_beta   90.00
_cell.angle_gamma   90.00
#
_symmetry.space_group_name_H-M   'P 1'
#
loop_
_entity.id
_entity.type
_entity.pdbx_description
1 polymer ?
#
loop_
_entity_poly.entity_id
_entity_poly.type
_entity_poly.pdbx_seq_one_letter_code
_entity_poly.pdbx_strand_id
1 'polypeptide(L)'
;MNISKKRIVSISAAVLTLFGLVGSAQVFAENTKSDADTSNRNYKSYLYDDGTCSISSSDTSSDAADSGSKNGSALSAKIGANSANVKTFIEREKDKGFSGANLAAMIAIGARESGWDPNANNTSGQVKGIFQWGAGSINGNRYGDTKDTLDSQLDLMEKELSTSHAQVLLGGSYNGDTYKGFANALDDKTDSLMSWSIGFEGVSYNGDSQTNVSEIEQFYDDAFSLFPELKSIKGDSAKLKAMVSSASSTATANSSGGQNGLSSDNCSSDSSGTTPDGTGVHTSPTGTPWLPEDLPADVKKYIIDPAKLGMSFGSSKGWTLASTGGQCTDLSRSFMVQYSGKMISGATGNGVEVTSSPILQNLFGTKKTDVPSSVSVFSQDTGTTFGHTGIVEHVYANGDFLIVEQNYVGVSGDDAGKPYTWDYRIVPKDQTSKYSFLKVPAK
;
A
#
# COMPACT_ATOMS: atom_id res chain seq x y z
N MET A 1 -20.41 68.61 -40.90
CA MET A 1 -19.16 68.20 -41.60
C MET A 1 -18.53 67.03 -40.86
N ASN A 2 -18.45 65.89 -41.57
CA ASN A 2 -17.52 64.74 -41.51
C ASN A 2 -17.12 64.17 -40.14
N ILE A 3 -17.48 62.95 -39.72
CA ILE A 3 -17.35 61.59 -40.34
C ILE A 3 -15.90 61.18 -40.64
N SER A 4 -15.41 60.13 -39.96
CA SER A 4 -14.93 58.83 -40.52
C SER A 4 -14.04 58.09 -39.48
N LYS A 5 -14.49 57.00 -38.84
CA LYS A 5 -14.48 55.55 -39.24
C LYS A 5 -13.10 54.90 -39.41
N LYS A 6 -12.82 53.88 -38.56
CA LYS A 6 -12.41 52.46 -38.84
C LYS A 6 -11.98 51.81 -37.51
N ARG A 7 -12.74 50.89 -36.87
CA ARG A 7 -12.92 49.42 -37.09
C ARG A 7 -11.64 48.66 -37.44
N ILE A 8 -11.27 47.68 -36.59
CA ILE A 8 -11.42 46.23 -36.80
C ILE A 8 -11.22 45.51 -35.45
N VAL A 9 -12.21 44.73 -35.03
CA VAL A 9 -12.09 43.60 -34.10
C VAL A 9 -12.50 42.38 -34.93
N SER A 10 -11.68 41.34 -34.94
CA SER A 10 -12.02 40.02 -35.48
C SER A 10 -11.53 38.96 -34.51
N ILE A 11 -12.49 38.23 -33.95
CA ILE A 11 -12.32 36.95 -33.29
C ILE A 11 -13.00 35.93 -34.19
N SER A 12 -12.27 34.87 -34.54
CA SER A 12 -12.73 33.66 -35.25
C SER A 12 -11.72 32.57 -34.86
N ALA A 13 -12.06 31.30 -34.61
CA ALA A 13 -13.33 30.60 -34.63
C ALA A 13 -13.21 29.39 -33.68
N ALA A 14 -14.33 29.03 -33.04
CA ALA A 14 -14.51 27.74 -32.38
C ALA A 14 -14.95 26.70 -33.41
N VAL A 15 -14.39 25.50 -33.32
CA VAL A 15 -14.93 24.28 -33.94
C VAL A 15 -15.30 23.35 -32.78
N LEU A 16 -16.59 23.28 -32.49
CA LEU A 16 -17.21 22.34 -31.57
C LEU A 16 -18.00 21.35 -32.42
N THR A 17 -17.58 20.08 -32.42
CA THR A 17 -18.27 19.03 -33.17
C THR A 17 -19.39 18.44 -32.32
N LEU A 18 -20.55 18.30 -32.98
CA LEU A 18 -21.88 18.01 -32.48
C LEU A 18 -22.20 16.50 -32.57
N PHE A 19 -22.75 15.93 -31.52
CA PHE A 19 -23.72 14.80 -31.50
C PHE A 19 -24.56 15.07 -30.24
N GLY A 20 -25.88 15.10 -30.18
CA GLY A 20 -26.97 14.62 -31.02
C GLY A 20 -28.08 14.27 -30.03
N LEU A 21 -28.91 15.24 -29.65
CA LEU A 21 -29.97 15.12 -28.65
C LEU A 21 -31.26 14.64 -29.33
N VAL A 22 -31.84 13.52 -28.87
CA VAL A 22 -33.25 13.17 -29.12
C VAL A 22 -33.93 13.07 -27.77
N GLY A 23 -34.96 13.90 -27.58
CA GLY A 23 -35.69 14.05 -26.34
C GLY A 23 -36.58 12.86 -26.00
N SER A 24 -37.02 12.82 -24.74
CA SER A 24 -38.16 12.02 -24.30
C SER A 24 -38.91 12.81 -23.24
N ALA A 25 -40.20 12.96 -23.48
CA ALA A 25 -41.14 13.77 -22.71
C ALA A 25 -41.52 13.11 -21.38
N GLN A 26 -41.68 13.95 -20.36
CA GLN A 26 -42.34 13.61 -19.10
C GLN A 26 -43.84 13.38 -19.30
N VAL A 27 -44.36 12.32 -18.68
CA VAL A 27 -45.78 12.19 -18.35
C VAL A 27 -45.89 12.02 -16.84
N PHE A 28 -46.63 12.96 -16.23
CA PHE A 28 -47.08 12.97 -14.85
C PHE A 28 -48.20 11.94 -14.64
N ALA A 29 -48.21 11.28 -13.48
CA ALA A 29 -49.42 10.73 -12.90
C ALA A 29 -49.35 10.84 -11.36
N GLU A 30 -50.19 11.74 -10.83
CA GLU A 30 -50.64 11.74 -9.43
C GLU A 30 -51.64 10.60 -9.21
N ASN A 31 -51.63 9.97 -8.03
CA ASN A 31 -52.87 9.83 -7.25
C ASN A 31 -52.63 9.44 -5.78
N THR A 32 -52.97 10.40 -4.92
CA THR A 32 -53.82 10.34 -3.70
C THR A 32 -53.69 9.23 -2.64
N LYS A 33 -53.69 9.71 -1.39
CA LYS A 33 -53.76 9.02 -0.08
C LYS A 33 -55.18 8.55 0.28
N SER A 34 -55.27 7.50 1.10
CA SER A 34 -56.12 7.33 2.31
C SER A 34 -56.01 5.86 2.75
N ASP A 35 -56.16 5.39 3.98
CA ASP A 35 -56.10 5.87 5.35
C ASP A 35 -56.02 4.58 6.21
N ALA A 36 -55.72 4.75 7.50
CA ALA A 36 -55.50 3.74 8.53
C ALA A 36 -56.50 2.54 8.60
N ASP A 37 -56.05 1.39 9.11
CA ASP A 37 -56.53 0.88 10.41
C ASP A 37 -55.64 -0.26 10.97
N THR A 38 -55.45 -0.16 12.27
CA THR A 38 -54.88 -1.09 13.24
C THR A 38 -55.58 -2.46 13.28
N SER A 39 -54.79 -3.54 13.45
CA SER A 39 -55.10 -4.57 14.45
C SER A 39 -53.94 -5.57 14.61
N ASN A 40 -53.21 -5.35 15.71
CA ASN A 40 -52.39 -6.34 16.38
C ASN A 40 -53.31 -7.43 16.95
N ARG A 41 -53.20 -8.68 16.47
CA ARG A 41 -53.76 -9.85 17.17
C ARG A 41 -52.71 -10.93 17.34
N ASN A 42 -52.07 -10.85 18.50
CA ASN A 42 -51.51 -11.97 19.24
C ASN A 42 -52.54 -13.11 19.35
N TYR A 43 -52.18 -14.30 18.92
CA TYR A 43 -52.76 -15.54 19.47
C TYR A 43 -51.66 -16.25 20.26
N LYS A 44 -51.77 -16.14 21.59
CA LYS A 44 -51.15 -17.08 22.52
C LYS A 44 -52.02 -18.33 22.53
N SER A 45 -51.41 -19.49 22.34
CA SER A 45 -51.93 -20.75 22.85
C SER A 45 -50.81 -21.41 23.64
N TYR A 46 -50.99 -21.44 24.96
CA TYR A 46 -50.36 -22.42 25.84
C TYR A 46 -51.20 -23.70 25.74
N LEU A 47 -50.59 -24.88 25.74
CA LEU A 47 -50.93 -25.98 26.65
C LEU A 47 -49.91 -27.13 26.53
N TYR A 48 -49.29 -27.41 27.68
CA TYR A 48 -48.75 -28.64 28.27
C TYR A 48 -47.62 -29.48 27.64
N ASP A 49 -46.72 -29.78 28.59
CA ASP A 49 -45.60 -30.71 28.68
C ASP A 49 -46.07 -32.17 28.73
N ASP A 50 -45.43 -33.02 27.93
CA ASP A 50 -45.03 -34.37 28.35
C ASP A 50 -43.74 -34.81 27.66
N GLY A 51 -42.72 -35.07 28.49
CA GLY A 51 -41.44 -35.57 28.03
C GLY A 51 -41.54 -36.98 27.44
N THR A 52 -40.65 -37.29 26.50
CA THR A 52 -39.81 -38.50 26.56
C THR A 52 -38.71 -38.44 25.50
N CYS A 53 -37.50 -38.71 25.95
CA CYS A 53 -36.30 -38.92 25.15
C CYS A 53 -36.39 -40.29 24.46
N SER A 54 -36.06 -40.37 23.17
CA SER A 54 -35.80 -41.64 22.48
C SER A 54 -34.78 -41.42 21.37
N ILE A 55 -33.54 -41.84 21.63
CA ILE A 55 -32.51 -42.06 20.64
C ILE A 55 -32.75 -43.45 20.04
N SER A 56 -32.85 -43.56 18.72
CA SER A 56 -32.52 -44.80 18.01
C SER A 56 -32.04 -44.50 16.60
N SER A 57 -30.78 -44.84 16.38
CA SER A 57 -30.01 -44.90 15.14
C SER A 57 -30.56 -45.93 14.14
N SER A 58 -30.58 -45.60 12.84
CA SER A 58 -30.04 -46.47 11.80
C SER A 58 -29.92 -45.73 10.46
N ASP A 59 -28.74 -45.89 9.88
CA ASP A 59 -28.26 -45.31 8.64
C ASP A 59 -28.80 -46.02 7.38
N THR A 60 -28.73 -45.25 6.28
CA THR A 60 -28.52 -45.65 4.87
C THR A 60 -29.70 -45.96 3.93
N SER A 61 -29.83 -45.02 2.98
CA SER A 61 -29.84 -45.21 1.52
C SER A 61 -31.17 -45.50 0.81
N SER A 62 -31.70 -44.47 0.15
CA SER A 62 -31.77 -44.44 -1.32
C SER A 62 -32.13 -43.04 -1.82
N ASP A 63 -31.44 -42.61 -2.87
CA ASP A 63 -31.48 -41.31 -3.53
C ASP A 63 -32.88 -40.70 -3.71
N ALA A 64 -33.03 -39.48 -3.21
CA ALA A 64 -33.97 -38.52 -3.76
C ALA A 64 -33.30 -37.15 -3.69
N ALA A 65 -33.14 -36.53 -4.85
CA ALA A 65 -32.69 -35.16 -5.00
C ALA A 65 -33.54 -34.25 -4.10
N ASP A 66 -32.98 -33.84 -2.97
CA ASP A 66 -33.58 -32.77 -2.18
C ASP A 66 -33.15 -31.46 -2.81
N SER A 67 -34.00 -30.99 -3.72
CA SER A 67 -34.12 -29.58 -4.09
C SER A 67 -34.61 -28.79 -2.87
N GLY A 68 -33.80 -28.76 -1.82
CA GLY A 68 -33.99 -27.91 -0.66
C GLY A 68 -33.63 -26.48 -1.07
N SER A 69 -34.60 -25.57 -0.90
CA SER A 69 -34.51 -24.14 -1.14
C SER A 69 -33.07 -23.58 -1.07
N LYS A 70 -32.49 -23.24 -2.23
CA LYS A 70 -31.21 -22.52 -2.33
C LYS A 70 -31.41 -21.07 -1.90
N ASN A 71 -31.74 -20.83 -0.64
CA ASN A 71 -31.55 -19.52 -0.01
C ASN A 71 -30.18 -19.50 0.69
N GLY A 72 -29.13 -19.88 -0.04
CA GLY A 72 -27.77 -19.62 0.39
C GLY A 72 -27.49 -18.13 0.28
N SER A 73 -26.78 -17.56 1.26
CA SER A 73 -26.27 -16.19 1.17
C SER A 73 -25.34 -16.04 -0.04
N ALA A 74 -25.12 -14.81 -0.51
CA ALA A 74 -24.26 -14.55 -1.67
C ALA A 74 -22.84 -15.08 -1.44
N LEU A 75 -22.33 -14.94 -0.21
CA LEU A 75 -21.05 -15.53 0.19
C LEU A 75 -21.06 -17.06 0.10
N SER A 76 -22.10 -17.73 0.61
CA SER A 76 -22.17 -19.20 0.59
C SER A 76 -22.18 -19.75 -0.84
N ALA A 77 -22.82 -19.04 -1.77
CA ALA A 77 -22.81 -19.37 -3.18
C ALA A 77 -21.42 -19.14 -3.81
N LYS A 78 -20.72 -18.06 -3.43
CA LYS A 78 -19.39 -17.72 -3.94
C LYS A 78 -18.30 -18.69 -3.48
N ILE A 79 -18.28 -19.08 -2.20
CA ILE A 79 -17.26 -20.00 -1.67
C ILE A 79 -17.59 -21.47 -1.93
N GLY A 80 -18.87 -21.83 -2.02
CA GLY A 80 -19.33 -23.18 -2.36
C GLY A 80 -18.58 -24.29 -1.60
N ALA A 81 -17.89 -25.16 -2.36
CA ALA A 81 -17.13 -26.29 -1.83
C ALA A 81 -15.93 -25.88 -0.94
N ASN A 82 -15.44 -24.65 -1.06
CA ASN A 82 -14.29 -24.13 -0.31
C ASN A 82 -14.65 -23.59 1.08
N SER A 83 -15.89 -23.76 1.54
CA SER A 83 -16.30 -23.34 2.90
C SER A 83 -15.43 -23.95 4.01
N ALA A 84 -14.87 -25.15 3.81
CA ALA A 84 -13.92 -25.76 4.74
C ALA A 84 -12.58 -25.00 4.85
N ASN A 85 -12.13 -24.35 3.77
CA ASN A 85 -10.92 -23.53 3.78
C ASN A 85 -11.13 -22.29 4.66
N VAL A 86 -12.31 -21.66 4.57
CA VAL A 86 -12.67 -20.52 5.42
C VAL A 86 -12.70 -20.90 6.90
N LYS A 87 -13.27 -22.07 7.25
CA LYS A 87 -13.25 -22.56 8.64
C LYS A 87 -11.83 -22.79 9.14
N THR A 88 -10.97 -23.38 8.31
CA THR A 88 -9.55 -23.60 8.64
C THR A 88 -8.83 -22.28 8.88
N PHE A 89 -9.09 -21.27 8.04
CA PHE A 89 -8.58 -19.92 8.22
C PHE A 89 -9.04 -19.29 9.55
N ILE A 90 -10.33 -19.33 9.87
CA ILE A 90 -10.85 -18.78 11.13
C ILE A 90 -10.17 -19.46 12.33
N GLU A 91 -10.11 -20.79 12.33
CA GLU A 91 -9.50 -21.56 13.41
C GLU A 91 -8.01 -21.24 13.60
N ARG A 92 -7.29 -20.99 12.51
CA ARG A 92 -5.85 -20.66 12.53
C ARG A 92 -5.59 -19.24 13.02
N GLU A 93 -6.42 -18.28 12.63
CA GLU A 93 -6.16 -16.85 12.88
C GLU A 93 -6.83 -16.28 14.13
N LYS A 94 -7.89 -16.91 14.67
CA LYS A 94 -8.69 -16.37 15.78
C LYS A 94 -7.90 -16.01 17.05
N ASP A 95 -6.79 -16.69 17.33
CA ASP A 95 -6.00 -16.47 18.55
C ASP A 95 -4.84 -15.47 18.38
N LYS A 96 -4.61 -14.99 17.15
CA LYS A 96 -3.51 -14.08 16.80
C LYS A 96 -3.80 -12.60 17.03
N GLY A 97 -4.99 -12.30 17.54
CA GLY A 97 -5.41 -10.95 17.92
C GLY A 97 -6.31 -10.25 16.89
N PHE A 98 -6.68 -10.90 15.79
CA PHE A 98 -7.70 -10.39 14.90
C PHE A 98 -9.08 -10.43 15.58
N SER A 99 -9.93 -9.43 15.33
CA SER A 99 -11.34 -9.50 15.73
C SER A 99 -12.16 -10.33 14.73
N GLY A 100 -13.39 -10.66 15.11
CA GLY A 100 -14.37 -11.19 14.16
C GLY A 100 -14.59 -10.31 12.92
N ALA A 101 -14.55 -8.98 13.08
CA ALA A 101 -14.71 -8.02 11.99
C ALA A 101 -13.51 -8.05 11.02
N ASN A 102 -12.29 -8.13 11.55
CA ASN A 102 -11.09 -8.21 10.71
C ASN A 102 -11.10 -9.50 9.88
N LEU A 103 -11.41 -10.63 10.52
CA LEU A 103 -11.53 -11.92 9.84
C LEU A 103 -12.67 -11.94 8.82
N ALA A 104 -13.82 -11.34 9.12
CA ALA A 104 -14.93 -11.21 8.17
C ALA A 104 -14.55 -10.43 6.91
N ALA A 105 -13.74 -9.37 7.03
CA ALA A 105 -13.25 -8.60 5.88
C ALA A 105 -12.31 -9.43 5.00
N MET A 106 -11.37 -10.17 5.61
CA MET A 106 -10.50 -11.11 4.90
C MET A 106 -11.30 -12.19 4.18
N ILE A 107 -12.34 -12.73 4.82
CA ILE A 107 -13.26 -13.71 4.23
C ILE A 107 -13.98 -13.15 3.01
N ALA A 108 -14.55 -11.95 3.13
CA ALA A 108 -15.27 -11.30 2.05
C ALA A 108 -14.40 -11.10 0.82
N ILE A 109 -13.18 -10.60 1.02
CA ILE A 109 -12.27 -10.31 -0.09
C ILE A 109 -11.70 -11.61 -0.69
N GLY A 110 -11.26 -12.57 0.11
CA GLY A 110 -10.83 -13.88 -0.42
C GLY A 110 -11.95 -14.59 -1.20
N ALA A 111 -13.20 -14.39 -0.81
CA ALA A 111 -14.36 -14.88 -1.56
C ALA A 111 -14.50 -14.16 -2.90
N ARG A 112 -14.40 -12.83 -2.95
CA ARG A 112 -14.42 -12.05 -4.20
C ARG A 112 -13.31 -12.52 -5.14
N GLU A 113 -12.07 -12.60 -4.65
CA GLU A 113 -10.86 -12.89 -5.42
C GLU A 113 -10.86 -14.29 -6.04
N SER A 114 -11.23 -15.30 -5.27
CA SER A 114 -11.03 -16.70 -5.68
C SER A 114 -12.15 -17.65 -5.27
N GLY A 115 -13.16 -17.19 -4.52
CA GLY A 115 -14.08 -18.09 -3.84
C GLY A 115 -13.38 -18.98 -2.81
N TRP A 116 -12.27 -18.51 -2.22
CA TRP A 116 -11.42 -19.27 -1.31
C TRP A 116 -10.82 -20.56 -1.92
N ASP A 117 -10.60 -20.60 -3.23
CA ASP A 117 -9.91 -21.70 -3.91
C ASP A 117 -8.38 -21.48 -3.91
N PRO A 118 -7.58 -22.31 -3.21
CA PRO A 118 -6.12 -22.20 -3.24
C PRO A 118 -5.51 -22.48 -4.60
N ASN A 119 -6.24 -23.17 -5.50
CA ASN A 119 -5.79 -23.48 -6.86
C ASN A 119 -6.24 -22.43 -7.89
N ALA A 120 -6.96 -21.38 -7.47
CA ALA A 120 -7.39 -20.33 -8.37
C ALA A 120 -6.18 -19.73 -9.09
N ASN A 121 -6.26 -19.70 -10.42
CA ASN A 121 -5.18 -19.24 -11.28
C ASN A 121 -5.76 -18.43 -12.44
N ASN A 122 -5.48 -17.14 -12.46
CA ASN A 122 -5.81 -16.26 -13.57
C ASN A 122 -4.53 -15.94 -14.34
N THR A 123 -4.35 -16.66 -15.44
CA THR A 123 -3.17 -16.54 -16.30
C THR A 123 -3.06 -15.18 -16.98
N SER A 124 -4.19 -14.53 -17.30
CA SER A 124 -4.21 -13.21 -17.93
C SER A 124 -3.77 -12.11 -16.98
N GLY A 125 -4.23 -12.18 -15.72
CA GLY A 125 -3.79 -11.28 -14.65
C GLY A 125 -2.44 -11.67 -14.05
N GLN A 126 -1.92 -12.86 -14.37
CA GLN A 126 -0.76 -13.45 -13.71
C GLN A 126 -0.91 -13.45 -12.19
N VAL A 127 -2.06 -13.91 -11.69
CA VAL A 127 -2.37 -13.96 -10.26
C VAL A 127 -2.86 -15.34 -9.82
N LYS A 128 -2.55 -15.73 -8.57
CA LYS A 128 -2.84 -17.07 -8.03
C LYS A 128 -3.31 -17.06 -6.57
N GLY A 129 -4.04 -18.10 -6.20
CA GLY A 129 -4.40 -18.41 -4.81
C GLY A 129 -5.57 -17.61 -4.26
N ILE A 130 -5.80 -17.77 -2.95
CA ILE A 130 -7.01 -17.31 -2.27
C ILE A 130 -7.23 -15.79 -2.33
N PHE A 131 -6.15 -15.00 -2.39
CA PHE A 131 -6.17 -13.54 -2.55
C PHE A 131 -5.64 -13.09 -3.91
N GLN A 132 -5.51 -13.99 -4.89
CA GLN A 132 -5.01 -13.63 -6.22
C GLN A 132 -3.70 -12.83 -6.17
N TRP A 133 -2.71 -13.32 -5.41
CA TRP A 133 -1.38 -12.72 -5.37
C TRP A 133 -0.74 -12.70 -6.75
N GLY A 134 0.01 -11.63 -7.05
CA GLY A 134 0.87 -11.56 -8.21
C GLY A 134 1.82 -12.77 -8.29
N ALA A 135 1.79 -13.47 -9.42
CA ALA A 135 2.58 -14.64 -9.75
C ALA A 135 3.42 -14.42 -11.04
N GLY A 136 3.68 -13.16 -11.41
CA GLY A 136 4.45 -12.79 -12.58
C GLY A 136 4.31 -11.32 -13.01
N SER A 137 5.28 -10.89 -13.83
CA SER A 137 5.41 -9.62 -14.58
C SER A 137 4.41 -8.51 -14.29
N ILE A 138 3.13 -8.65 -14.67
CA ILE A 138 2.13 -7.57 -14.65
C ILE A 138 1.77 -7.13 -13.23
N ASN A 139 1.59 -8.08 -12.31
CA ASN A 139 1.16 -7.81 -10.93
C ASN A 139 2.24 -8.17 -9.90
N GLY A 140 3.50 -8.27 -10.36
CA GLY A 140 4.63 -8.69 -9.54
C GLY A 140 4.58 -10.19 -9.20
N ASN A 141 5.58 -10.66 -8.44
CA ASN A 141 5.72 -12.06 -8.06
C ASN A 141 5.73 -12.24 -6.53
N ARG A 142 4.67 -11.75 -5.87
CA ARG A 142 4.45 -11.94 -4.43
C ARG A 142 4.25 -13.42 -4.07
N TYR A 143 3.62 -14.18 -4.97
CA TYR A 143 3.37 -15.60 -4.80
C TYR A 143 4.68 -16.41 -4.77
N GLY A 144 5.66 -16.08 -5.62
CA GLY A 144 6.99 -16.69 -5.58
C GLY A 144 6.94 -18.23 -5.64
N ASP A 145 7.62 -18.88 -4.70
CA ASP A 145 7.65 -20.34 -4.56
C ASP A 145 6.54 -20.88 -3.63
N THR A 146 5.51 -20.08 -3.32
CA THR A 146 4.39 -20.48 -2.48
C THR A 146 3.63 -21.63 -3.14
N LYS A 147 3.34 -22.68 -2.36
CA LYS A 147 2.61 -23.85 -2.87
C LYS A 147 1.13 -23.52 -3.02
N ASP A 148 0.48 -24.17 -3.98
CA ASP A 148 -0.97 -24.10 -4.26
C ASP A 148 -1.79 -24.86 -3.19
N THR A 149 -1.47 -24.64 -1.91
CA THR A 149 -2.13 -25.21 -0.74
C THR A 149 -2.56 -24.09 0.19
N LEU A 150 -3.68 -24.28 0.89
CA LEU A 150 -4.19 -23.29 1.83
C LEU A 150 -3.13 -22.88 2.85
N ASP A 151 -2.48 -23.84 3.52
CA ASP A 151 -1.52 -23.54 4.58
C ASP A 151 -0.35 -22.67 4.14
N SER A 152 0.26 -22.96 2.98
CA SER A 152 1.36 -22.14 2.45
C SER A 152 0.92 -20.73 2.06
N GLN A 153 -0.33 -20.56 1.62
CA GLN A 153 -0.88 -19.24 1.30
C GLN A 153 -1.22 -18.45 2.57
N LEU A 154 -1.69 -19.11 3.62
CA LEU A 154 -1.87 -18.50 4.94
C LEU A 154 -0.52 -18.14 5.57
N ASP A 155 0.53 -18.96 5.41
CA ASP A 155 1.90 -18.63 5.82
C ASP A 155 2.41 -17.36 5.09
N LEU A 156 2.18 -17.26 3.78
CA LEU A 156 2.55 -16.08 3.00
C LEU A 156 1.80 -14.85 3.49
N MET A 157 0.50 -14.95 3.69
CA MET A 157 -0.34 -13.87 4.20
C MET A 157 0.18 -13.34 5.53
N GLU A 158 0.43 -14.21 6.52
CA GLU A 158 0.95 -13.82 7.83
C GLU A 158 2.33 -13.17 7.75
N LYS A 159 3.21 -13.72 6.91
CA LYS A 159 4.53 -13.14 6.64
C LYS A 159 4.38 -11.73 6.07
N GLU A 160 3.48 -11.52 5.12
CA GLU A 160 3.25 -10.21 4.52
C GLU A 160 2.64 -9.22 5.53
N LEU A 161 1.64 -9.64 6.32
CA LEU A 161 1.03 -8.81 7.38
C LEU A 161 2.04 -8.41 8.47
N SER A 162 3.04 -9.24 8.75
CA SER A 162 4.12 -8.91 9.69
C SER A 162 5.27 -8.11 9.07
N THR A 163 5.33 -7.99 7.73
CA THR A 163 6.43 -7.36 7.00
C THR A 163 5.94 -6.34 5.96
N SER A 164 5.86 -6.72 4.69
CA SER A 164 5.62 -5.85 3.54
C SER A 164 4.23 -5.21 3.48
N HIS A 165 3.27 -5.77 4.23
CA HIS A 165 1.88 -5.33 4.28
C HIS A 165 1.43 -5.01 5.72
N ALA A 166 2.37 -4.62 6.59
CA ALA A 166 2.10 -4.24 7.97
C ALA A 166 1.11 -3.07 8.10
N GLN A 167 0.94 -2.25 7.06
CA GLN A 167 -0.09 -1.20 7.01
C GLN A 167 -1.51 -1.75 7.18
N VAL A 168 -1.79 -3.00 6.79
CA VAL A 168 -3.10 -3.64 7.05
C VAL A 168 -3.40 -3.66 8.56
N LEU A 169 -2.36 -3.89 9.37
CA LEU A 169 -2.47 -3.91 10.83
C LEU A 169 -2.43 -2.50 11.43
N LEU A 170 -1.59 -1.62 10.89
CA LEU A 170 -1.24 -0.34 11.52
C LEU A 170 -2.02 0.88 10.99
N GLY A 171 -2.65 0.76 9.83
CA GLY A 171 -3.35 1.82 9.13
C GLY A 171 -2.49 2.50 8.07
N GLY A 172 -3.15 3.25 7.20
CA GLY A 172 -2.53 3.91 6.07
C GLY A 172 -3.51 4.79 5.30
N SER A 173 -3.06 5.28 4.15
CA SER A 173 -3.91 6.01 3.21
C SER A 173 -3.45 5.75 1.78
N TYR A 174 -4.40 5.71 0.86
CA TYR A 174 -4.21 5.49 -0.57
C TYR A 174 -5.31 6.22 -1.34
N ASN A 175 -4.97 6.96 -2.40
CA ASN A 175 -5.93 7.68 -3.26
C ASN A 175 -6.99 8.52 -2.50
N GLY A 176 -6.63 9.11 -1.35
CA GLY A 176 -7.53 9.92 -0.54
C GLY A 176 -8.38 9.15 0.47
N ASP A 177 -8.44 7.82 0.35
CA ASP A 177 -9.01 6.94 1.37
C ASP A 177 -8.02 6.77 2.52
N THR A 178 -8.47 6.92 3.76
CA THR A 178 -7.68 6.70 4.98
C THR A 178 -8.32 5.60 5.80
N TYR A 179 -7.52 4.65 6.27
CA TYR A 179 -7.97 3.54 7.10
C TYR A 179 -7.05 3.39 8.32
N LYS A 180 -7.64 3.03 9.46
CA LYS A 180 -6.94 2.98 10.75
C LYS A 180 -6.10 1.70 10.93
N GLY A 181 -6.35 0.67 10.12
CA GLY A 181 -5.73 -0.64 10.27
C GLY A 181 -6.41 -1.47 11.36
N PHE A 182 -6.29 -2.80 11.25
CA PHE A 182 -6.95 -3.73 12.16
C PHE A 182 -6.64 -3.45 13.64
N ALA A 183 -5.39 -3.12 13.97
CA ALA A 183 -5.00 -2.91 15.36
C ALA A 183 -5.58 -1.63 15.97
N ASN A 184 -6.04 -0.66 15.18
CA ASN A 184 -6.60 0.61 15.70
C ASN A 184 -8.12 0.72 15.49
N ALA A 185 -8.72 -0.19 14.72
CA ALA A 185 -10.16 -0.26 14.47
C ALA A 185 -10.62 -1.72 14.45
N LEU A 186 -10.52 -2.38 15.60
CA LEU A 186 -10.74 -3.83 15.71
C LEU A 186 -12.13 -4.24 15.19
N ASP A 187 -13.20 -3.61 15.64
CA ASP A 187 -14.58 -4.05 15.36
C ASP A 187 -15.29 -3.20 14.28
N ASP A 188 -14.54 -2.37 13.54
CA ASP A 188 -15.12 -1.47 12.53
C ASP A 188 -15.14 -2.15 11.15
N LYS A 189 -16.34 -2.29 10.56
CA LYS A 189 -16.56 -2.93 9.26
C LYS A 189 -15.81 -2.20 8.14
N THR A 190 -16.00 -0.88 8.05
CA THR A 190 -15.47 -0.07 6.96
C THR A 190 -13.96 -0.02 7.02
N ASP A 191 -13.37 0.27 8.18
CA ASP A 191 -11.93 0.23 8.39
C ASP A 191 -11.37 -1.17 8.10
N SER A 192 -12.06 -2.26 8.47
CA SER A 192 -11.58 -3.61 8.17
C SER A 192 -11.54 -3.91 6.67
N LEU A 193 -12.61 -3.59 5.95
CA LEU A 193 -12.68 -3.79 4.49
C LEU A 193 -11.70 -2.89 3.75
N MET A 194 -11.53 -1.64 4.18
CA MET A 194 -10.54 -0.71 3.64
C MET A 194 -9.12 -1.18 3.93
N SER A 195 -8.83 -1.65 5.15
CA SER A 195 -7.48 -2.09 5.54
C SER A 195 -6.99 -3.22 4.66
N TRP A 196 -7.86 -4.15 4.31
CA TRP A 196 -7.49 -5.24 3.41
C TRP A 196 -7.47 -4.80 1.93
N SER A 197 -8.52 -4.13 1.45
CA SER A 197 -8.61 -3.71 0.04
C SER A 197 -7.45 -2.77 -0.34
N ILE A 198 -7.14 -1.82 0.54
CA ILE A 198 -6.08 -0.85 0.28
C ILE A 198 -4.73 -1.40 0.73
N GLY A 199 -4.65 -1.86 1.97
CA GLY A 199 -3.38 -2.23 2.59
C GLY A 199 -2.81 -3.55 2.09
N PHE A 200 -3.64 -4.46 1.58
CA PHE A 200 -3.22 -5.78 1.10
C PHE A 200 -3.33 -5.93 -0.43
N GLU A 201 -4.49 -5.61 -0.99
CA GLU A 201 -4.75 -5.74 -2.45
C GLU A 201 -4.23 -4.54 -3.25
N GLY A 202 -4.04 -3.38 -2.62
CA GLY A 202 -3.52 -2.18 -3.26
C GLY A 202 -4.52 -1.47 -4.18
N VAL A 203 -5.83 -1.70 -3.98
CA VAL A 203 -6.91 -1.07 -4.76
C VAL A 203 -7.69 -0.07 -3.91
N SER A 204 -8.16 1.01 -4.53
CA SER A 204 -8.91 2.06 -3.82
C SER A 204 -10.23 1.49 -3.30
N TYR A 205 -10.60 1.80 -2.06
CA TYR A 205 -11.89 1.34 -1.54
C TYR A 205 -13.03 2.07 -2.24
N ASN A 206 -12.92 3.40 -2.28
CA ASN A 206 -13.83 4.26 -3.02
C ASN A 206 -13.23 4.59 -4.39
N GLY A 207 -13.99 4.29 -5.45
CA GLY A 207 -13.68 4.75 -6.80
C GLY A 207 -12.92 3.77 -7.70
N ASP A 208 -12.47 2.62 -7.18
CA ASP A 208 -11.98 1.53 -8.02
C ASP A 208 -13.08 0.47 -8.23
N SER A 209 -13.47 0.25 -9.49
CA SER A 209 -14.47 -0.77 -9.83
C SER A 209 -14.01 -2.19 -9.51
N GLN A 210 -12.70 -2.44 -9.44
CA GLN A 210 -12.15 -3.75 -9.09
C GLN A 210 -12.49 -4.15 -7.66
N THR A 211 -12.56 -3.19 -6.74
CA THR A 211 -12.88 -3.46 -5.33
C THR A 211 -14.29 -4.05 -5.17
N ASN A 212 -15.24 -3.62 -6.00
CA ASN A 212 -16.64 -4.01 -5.94
C ASN A 212 -17.23 -3.90 -4.51
N VAL A 213 -17.23 -2.68 -3.95
CA VAL A 213 -17.59 -2.38 -2.56
C VAL A 213 -18.92 -3.04 -2.14
N SER A 214 -19.94 -2.94 -2.98
CA SER A 214 -21.26 -3.53 -2.67
C SER A 214 -21.21 -5.04 -2.49
N GLU A 215 -20.38 -5.75 -3.26
CA GLU A 215 -20.24 -7.21 -3.16
C GLU A 215 -19.49 -7.59 -1.89
N ILE A 216 -18.36 -6.93 -1.59
CA ILE A 216 -17.57 -7.24 -0.39
C ILE A 216 -18.28 -6.85 0.91
N GLU A 217 -19.08 -5.78 0.90
CA GLU A 217 -19.89 -5.41 2.06
C GLU A 217 -21.01 -6.42 2.33
N GLN A 218 -21.62 -6.98 1.28
CA GLN A 218 -22.60 -8.06 1.40
C GLN A 218 -21.94 -9.35 1.90
N PHE A 219 -20.79 -9.73 1.32
CA PHE A 219 -20.04 -10.91 1.76
C PHE A 219 -19.57 -10.79 3.22
N TYR A 220 -19.18 -9.58 3.65
CA TYR A 220 -18.84 -9.32 5.05
C TYR A 220 -20.02 -9.62 5.98
N ASP A 221 -21.21 -9.12 5.66
CA ASP A 221 -22.40 -9.34 6.50
C ASP A 221 -22.83 -10.82 6.49
N ASP A 222 -22.74 -11.45 5.31
CA ASP A 222 -23.00 -12.88 5.16
C ASP A 222 -22.03 -13.74 5.97
N ALA A 223 -20.77 -13.32 6.13
CA ALA A 223 -19.76 -14.06 6.90
C ALA A 223 -20.18 -14.27 8.35
N PHE A 224 -20.78 -13.26 9.00
CA PHE A 224 -21.28 -13.39 10.38
C PHE A 224 -22.52 -14.28 10.51
N SER A 225 -23.22 -14.53 9.40
CA SER A 225 -24.36 -15.46 9.36
C SER A 225 -23.88 -16.89 9.09
N LEU A 226 -22.89 -17.04 8.21
CA LEU A 226 -22.34 -18.33 7.79
C LEU A 226 -21.34 -18.91 8.80
N PHE A 227 -20.62 -18.04 9.52
CA PHE A 227 -19.62 -18.35 10.54
C PHE A 227 -19.93 -17.56 11.83
N PRO A 228 -20.97 -17.96 12.59
CA PRO A 228 -21.42 -17.21 13.76
C PRO A 228 -20.37 -17.11 14.87
N GLU A 229 -19.36 -17.98 14.89
CA GLU A 229 -18.21 -17.94 15.79
C GLU A 229 -17.43 -16.62 15.71
N LEU A 230 -17.43 -15.94 14.56
CA LEU A 230 -16.80 -14.63 14.37
C LEU A 230 -17.33 -13.60 15.39
N LYS A 231 -18.60 -13.67 15.79
CA LYS A 231 -19.20 -12.76 16.78
C LYS A 231 -18.55 -12.85 18.16
N SER A 232 -17.92 -13.99 18.46
CA SER A 232 -17.29 -14.26 19.75
C SER A 232 -15.79 -13.90 19.78
N ILE A 233 -15.16 -13.73 18.62
CA ILE A 233 -13.73 -13.45 18.51
C ILE A 233 -13.47 -11.97 18.85
N LYS A 234 -12.79 -11.73 19.97
CA LYS A 234 -12.37 -10.40 20.42
C LYS A 234 -10.97 -10.09 19.91
N GLY A 235 -10.82 -8.94 19.26
CA GLY A 235 -9.53 -8.48 18.79
C GLY A 235 -8.60 -8.04 19.92
N ASP A 236 -7.30 -8.11 19.67
CA ASP A 236 -6.22 -7.71 20.57
C ASP A 236 -5.23 -6.81 19.79
N SER A 237 -5.41 -5.50 19.98
CA SER A 237 -4.57 -4.46 19.36
C SER A 237 -3.08 -4.66 19.66
N ALA A 238 -2.73 -5.10 20.87
CA ALA A 238 -1.34 -5.24 21.29
C ALA A 238 -0.68 -6.43 20.59
N LYS A 239 -1.38 -7.57 20.47
CA LYS A 239 -0.89 -8.72 19.70
C LYS A 239 -0.67 -8.37 18.23
N LEU A 240 -1.62 -7.67 17.60
CA LEU A 240 -1.48 -7.26 16.20
C LEU A 240 -0.30 -6.31 15.98
N LYS A 241 -0.06 -5.36 16.91
CA LYS A 241 1.12 -4.48 16.86
C LYS A 241 2.44 -5.23 17.12
N ALA A 242 2.41 -6.23 18.00
CA ALA A 242 3.57 -7.07 18.30
C ALA A 242 3.94 -7.99 17.13
N MET A 243 2.98 -8.41 16.30
CA MET A 243 3.22 -9.18 15.08
C MET A 243 4.23 -8.47 14.14
N VAL A 244 4.14 -7.14 14.04
CA VAL A 244 5.10 -6.34 13.24
C VAL A 244 6.44 -6.16 13.97
N SER A 245 6.40 -5.96 15.29
CA SER A 245 7.60 -5.67 16.09
C SER A 245 8.53 -6.88 16.22
N SER A 246 7.99 -8.10 16.27
CA SER A 246 8.74 -9.36 16.39
C SER A 246 9.40 -9.81 15.07
N ALA A 247 8.85 -9.41 13.93
CA ALA A 247 9.49 -9.63 12.63
C ALA A 247 10.79 -8.80 12.49
N SER A 248 10.86 -7.62 13.10
CA SER A 248 12.06 -6.76 13.08
C SER A 248 13.22 -7.31 13.92
N SER A 249 12.97 -8.13 14.94
CA SER A 249 14.03 -8.70 15.81
C SER A 249 14.64 -10.02 15.32
N THR A 250 14.05 -10.66 14.30
CA THR A 250 14.54 -11.95 13.79
C THR A 250 15.60 -11.80 12.68
N ALA A 251 15.83 -10.57 12.18
CA ALA A 251 16.80 -10.31 11.11
C ALA A 251 18.28 -10.25 11.57
N THR A 252 18.57 -10.31 12.88
CA THR A 252 19.92 -10.09 13.45
C THR A 252 20.66 -11.36 13.88
N ALA A 253 20.10 -12.55 13.69
CA ALA A 253 20.64 -13.79 14.26
C ALA A 253 21.00 -14.84 13.19
N ASN A 254 21.84 -14.52 12.21
CA ASN A 254 22.64 -15.56 11.55
C ASN A 254 23.85 -14.98 10.81
N SER A 255 25.04 -15.08 11.43
CA SER A 255 26.35 -15.29 10.77
C SER A 255 27.47 -15.14 11.81
N SER A 256 27.73 -16.19 12.57
CA SER A 256 28.98 -16.33 13.32
C SER A 256 29.66 -17.61 12.85
N GLY A 257 30.77 -17.46 12.11
CA GLY A 257 31.58 -18.59 11.66
C GLY A 257 32.79 -18.18 10.85
N GLY A 258 33.94 -18.07 11.53
CA GLY A 258 35.25 -18.40 10.95
C GLY A 258 36.11 -17.25 10.44
N GLN A 259 36.98 -16.72 11.31
CA GLN A 259 38.20 -16.03 10.89
C GLN A 259 39.17 -17.02 10.23
N ASN A 260 39.78 -16.61 9.11
CA ASN A 260 41.22 -16.80 8.93
C ASN A 260 41.75 -15.76 7.94
N GLY A 261 42.73 -14.99 8.42
CA GLY A 261 43.22 -13.78 7.77
C GLY A 261 44.13 -14.03 6.58
N LEU A 262 44.27 -12.99 5.76
CA LEU A 262 45.50 -12.60 5.09
C LEU A 262 45.39 -11.08 4.81
N SER A 263 46.43 -10.38 5.25
CA SER A 263 46.56 -8.93 5.27
C SER A 263 46.93 -8.41 3.88
N SER A 264 46.23 -7.35 3.44
CA SER A 264 46.83 -6.32 2.57
C SER A 264 46.02 -5.05 2.71
N ASP A 265 46.72 -3.99 3.12
CA ASP A 265 46.24 -2.65 3.40
C ASP A 265 45.30 -2.11 2.31
N ASN A 266 44.06 -1.82 2.71
CA ASN A 266 43.33 -0.70 2.14
C ASN A 266 42.38 -0.18 3.20
N CYS A 267 42.55 1.06 3.61
CA CYS A 267 41.72 1.73 4.61
C CYS A 267 40.29 1.84 4.09
N SER A 268 39.47 0.81 4.33
CA SER A 268 38.03 0.95 4.36
C SER A 268 37.71 1.66 5.67
N SER A 269 37.52 2.97 5.61
CA SER A 269 36.86 3.68 6.70
C SER A 269 35.42 3.19 6.77
N ASP A 270 35.22 2.17 7.60
CA ASP A 270 33.97 1.93 8.30
C ASP A 270 33.62 3.20 9.08
N SER A 271 32.85 4.06 8.45
CA SER A 271 32.21 5.16 9.13
C SER A 271 30.85 5.36 8.52
N SER A 272 29.84 4.91 9.26
CA SER A 272 28.47 5.44 9.25
C SER A 272 28.42 6.91 9.73
N GLY A 273 29.46 7.69 9.44
CA GLY A 273 29.64 9.07 9.84
C GLY A 273 29.63 9.96 8.60
N THR A 274 28.70 10.90 8.55
CA THR A 274 28.63 11.92 7.49
C THR A 274 29.91 12.74 7.48
N THR A 275 30.54 12.91 6.31
CA THR A 275 31.65 13.87 6.17
C THR A 275 31.10 15.28 6.46
N PRO A 276 31.84 16.15 7.17
CA PRO A 276 31.35 17.51 7.45
C PRO A 276 31.06 18.29 6.16
N ASP A 277 29.91 18.95 6.12
CA ASP A 277 29.54 19.84 5.00
C ASP A 277 30.53 21.00 4.85
N GLY A 278 30.66 21.53 3.62
CA GLY A 278 31.60 22.58 3.28
C GLY A 278 33.07 22.11 3.22
N THR A 279 33.27 20.79 3.17
CA THR A 279 34.60 20.18 3.05
C THR A 279 34.70 19.33 1.77
N GLY A 280 35.91 18.93 1.42
CA GLY A 280 36.13 18.09 0.25
C GLY A 280 36.09 18.84 -1.07
N VAL A 281 36.60 18.17 -2.10
CA VAL A 281 36.67 18.66 -3.48
C VAL A 281 36.27 17.52 -4.41
N HIS A 282 35.63 17.87 -5.53
CA HIS A 282 35.39 16.95 -6.63
C HIS A 282 36.05 17.49 -7.90
N THR A 283 36.46 16.57 -8.75
CA THR A 283 36.93 16.79 -10.12
C THR A 283 35.94 16.27 -11.15
N SER A 284 35.04 15.39 -10.72
CA SER A 284 33.93 14.86 -11.51
C SER A 284 32.96 15.97 -11.96
N PRO A 285 32.40 15.86 -13.18
CA PRO A 285 31.53 16.88 -13.77
C PRO A 285 30.21 17.03 -13.00
N THR A 286 29.71 18.26 -12.91
CA THR A 286 28.36 18.51 -12.39
C THR A 286 27.30 18.12 -13.43
N GLY A 287 26.08 17.82 -12.97
CA GLY A 287 24.94 17.51 -13.84
C GLY A 287 24.96 16.13 -14.51
N THR A 288 26.07 15.38 -14.43
CA THR A 288 26.17 14.02 -14.97
C THR A 288 25.65 13.01 -13.95
N PRO A 289 24.65 12.17 -14.29
CA PRO A 289 24.17 11.12 -13.40
C PRO A 289 25.07 9.87 -13.47
N TRP A 290 25.20 9.15 -12.37
CA TRP A 290 25.90 7.88 -12.28
C TRP A 290 25.07 6.83 -11.53
N LEU A 291 25.04 5.61 -12.06
CA LEU A 291 24.60 4.44 -11.31
C LEU A 291 25.64 4.11 -10.22
N PRO A 292 25.29 3.36 -9.16
CA PRO A 292 26.21 3.01 -8.08
C PRO A 292 27.51 2.35 -8.56
N GLU A 293 27.43 1.52 -9.61
CA GLU A 293 28.58 0.84 -10.23
C GLU A 293 29.52 1.79 -10.98
N ASP A 294 29.01 2.89 -11.51
CA ASP A 294 29.74 3.84 -12.36
C ASP A 294 30.24 5.06 -11.58
N LEU A 295 30.05 5.07 -10.25
CA LEU A 295 30.30 6.24 -9.43
C LEU A 295 31.81 6.56 -9.34
N PRO A 296 32.24 7.77 -9.71
CA PRO A 296 33.66 8.15 -9.66
C PRO A 296 34.25 8.04 -8.25
N ALA A 297 35.51 7.63 -8.15
CA ALA A 297 36.17 7.39 -6.86
C ALA A 297 36.28 8.67 -5.99
N ASP A 298 36.40 9.85 -6.61
CA ASP A 298 36.43 11.13 -5.89
C ASP A 298 35.06 11.50 -5.28
N VAL A 299 33.96 10.98 -5.83
CA VAL A 299 32.59 11.15 -5.35
C VAL A 299 32.20 10.05 -4.36
N LYS A 300 32.55 8.80 -4.64
CA LYS A 300 32.13 7.60 -3.90
C LYS A 300 32.43 7.63 -2.40
N LYS A 301 33.48 8.33 -1.97
CA LYS A 301 33.83 8.48 -0.55
C LYS A 301 32.88 9.37 0.26
N TYR A 302 32.02 10.15 -0.41
CA TYR A 302 31.09 11.08 0.23
C TYR A 302 29.65 10.56 0.33
N ILE A 303 29.32 9.43 -0.31
CA ILE A 303 27.94 8.92 -0.32
C ILE A 303 27.55 8.30 1.03
N ILE A 304 26.28 8.48 1.38
CA ILE A 304 25.54 7.67 2.33
C ILE A 304 24.78 6.66 1.49
N ASP A 305 25.42 5.52 1.26
CA ASP A 305 24.91 4.48 0.38
C ASP A 305 23.54 3.93 0.88
N PRO A 306 22.46 4.05 0.10
CA PRO A 306 21.16 3.47 0.46
C PRO A 306 21.24 1.96 0.75
N ALA A 307 22.19 1.24 0.13
CA ALA A 307 22.43 -0.16 0.41
C ALA A 307 22.91 -0.43 1.85
N LYS A 308 23.73 0.46 2.39
CA LYS A 308 24.16 0.39 3.79
C LYS A 308 23.05 0.74 4.78
N LEU A 309 22.03 1.47 4.32
CA LEU A 309 20.83 1.78 5.10
C LEU A 309 19.78 0.66 5.02
N GLY A 310 19.98 -0.35 4.18
CA GLY A 310 19.11 -1.52 4.04
C GLY A 310 18.26 -1.56 2.76
N MET A 311 18.44 -0.62 1.83
CA MET A 311 17.75 -0.59 0.53
C MET A 311 18.50 -1.40 -0.52
N SER A 312 17.84 -2.27 -1.27
CA SER A 312 18.48 -3.02 -2.35
C SER A 312 18.34 -2.30 -3.68
N PHE A 313 19.41 -2.29 -4.47
CA PHE A 313 19.39 -1.76 -5.82
C PHE A 313 18.75 -2.76 -6.78
N GLY A 314 17.80 -2.30 -7.61
CA GLY A 314 17.04 -3.13 -8.55
C GLY A 314 16.06 -4.10 -7.90
N SER A 315 15.75 -3.93 -6.61
CA SER A 315 14.83 -4.78 -5.86
C SER A 315 14.05 -3.98 -4.82
N SER A 316 12.79 -4.34 -4.60
CA SER A 316 11.91 -3.69 -3.61
C SER A 316 12.36 -3.83 -2.16
N LYS A 317 13.35 -4.69 -1.87
CA LYS A 317 13.84 -4.90 -0.51
C LYS A 317 14.36 -3.59 0.10
N GLY A 318 13.79 -3.22 1.25
CA GLY A 318 14.15 -2.00 1.99
C GLY A 318 13.51 -0.71 1.48
N TRP A 319 12.73 -0.76 0.40
CA TRP A 319 11.96 0.39 -0.10
C TRP A 319 10.62 0.52 0.64
N THR A 320 10.69 0.93 1.91
CA THR A 320 9.59 0.88 2.90
C THR A 320 8.34 1.69 2.55
N LEU A 321 8.40 2.60 1.58
CA LEU A 321 7.26 3.45 1.18
C LEU A 321 7.19 3.66 -0.35
N ALA A 322 7.69 2.68 -1.12
CA ALA A 322 7.63 2.72 -2.57
C ALA A 322 6.27 2.25 -3.09
N SER A 323 5.64 3.09 -3.91
CA SER A 323 4.38 2.78 -4.60
C SER A 323 4.63 1.93 -5.85
N THR A 324 5.40 2.44 -6.80
CA THR A 324 5.85 1.70 -7.99
C THR A 324 7.31 1.26 -7.85
N GLY A 325 8.05 1.91 -6.95
CA GLY A 325 9.49 1.75 -6.84
C GLY A 325 10.27 2.60 -7.83
N GLY A 326 9.62 3.34 -8.71
CA GLY A 326 10.28 4.08 -9.79
C GLY A 326 10.18 5.60 -9.69
N GLN A 327 9.46 6.14 -8.70
CA GLN A 327 9.25 7.58 -8.55
C GLN A 327 10.26 8.22 -7.60
N CYS A 328 10.66 9.48 -7.88
CA CYS A 328 11.60 10.21 -7.02
C CYS A 328 11.15 10.28 -5.54
N THR A 329 9.84 10.35 -5.29
CA THR A 329 9.24 10.33 -3.95
C THR A 329 9.33 8.96 -3.27
N ASP A 330 9.35 7.85 -4.01
CA ASP A 330 9.52 6.49 -3.48
C ASP A 330 10.93 6.33 -2.86
N LEU A 331 11.96 6.79 -3.58
CA LEU A 331 13.34 6.81 -3.08
C LEU A 331 13.45 7.72 -1.85
N SER A 332 13.04 8.99 -1.97
CA SER A 332 13.18 9.97 -0.88
C SER A 332 12.51 9.48 0.41
N ARG A 333 11.31 8.94 0.33
CA ARG A 333 10.57 8.45 1.50
C ARG A 333 11.21 7.20 2.09
N SER A 334 11.62 6.25 1.25
CA SER A 334 12.29 5.04 1.70
C SER A 334 13.62 5.37 2.38
N PHE A 335 14.44 6.23 1.77
CA PHE A 335 15.70 6.68 2.36
C PHE A 335 15.46 7.36 3.71
N MET A 336 14.51 8.30 3.80
CA MET A 336 14.21 9.00 5.05
C MET A 336 13.82 8.04 6.17
N VAL A 337 13.00 7.04 5.89
CA VAL A 337 12.62 5.99 6.87
C VAL A 337 13.85 5.18 7.26
N GLN A 338 14.66 4.75 6.30
CA GLN A 338 15.83 3.92 6.58
C GLN A 338 16.93 4.67 7.34
N TYR A 339 17.09 5.96 7.09
CA TYR A 339 18.07 6.79 7.79
C TYR A 339 17.62 7.20 9.19
N SER A 340 16.35 7.62 9.34
CA SER A 340 15.82 8.13 10.62
C SER A 340 15.21 7.07 11.52
N GLY A 341 14.85 5.90 10.97
CA GLY A 341 14.05 4.89 11.67
C GLY A 341 12.62 5.32 11.97
N LYS A 342 12.20 6.51 11.52
CA LYS A 342 10.86 7.05 11.75
C LYS A 342 10.00 6.74 10.54
N MET A 343 8.92 6.00 10.76
CA MET A 343 7.92 5.75 9.73
C MET A 343 7.20 7.05 9.36
N ILE A 344 7.06 7.29 8.06
CA ILE A 344 6.39 8.47 7.51
C ILE A 344 4.96 8.12 7.16
N SER A 345 4.00 8.52 7.99
CA SER A 345 2.57 8.39 7.72
C SER A 345 2.00 9.68 7.12
N GLY A 346 1.38 9.60 5.94
CA GLY A 346 0.59 10.71 5.39
C GLY A 346 1.37 11.85 4.70
N ALA A 347 2.71 11.83 4.69
CA ALA A 347 3.46 12.74 3.81
C ALA A 347 3.37 12.22 2.36
N THR A 348 2.33 12.68 1.66
CA THR A 348 2.10 12.43 0.24
C THR A 348 2.13 13.77 -0.49
N GLY A 349 2.50 13.76 -1.77
CA GLY A 349 2.63 14.96 -2.56
C GLY A 349 3.69 14.83 -3.63
N ASN A 350 3.75 15.84 -4.47
CA ASN A 350 4.70 15.97 -5.55
C ASN A 350 6.11 16.25 -5.01
N GLY A 351 7.16 15.96 -5.79
CA GLY A 351 8.55 16.20 -5.40
C GLY A 351 8.81 17.65 -4.94
N VAL A 352 8.15 18.63 -5.57
CA VAL A 352 8.22 20.06 -5.19
C VAL A 352 7.65 20.37 -3.79
N GLU A 353 6.81 19.50 -3.24
CA GLU A 353 6.05 19.75 -2.01
C GLU A 353 6.67 19.10 -0.76
N VAL A 354 7.58 18.14 -0.95
CA VAL A 354 8.14 17.30 0.13
C VAL A 354 8.68 18.12 1.29
N THR A 355 9.53 19.11 1.05
CA THR A 355 10.13 19.92 2.14
C THR A 355 9.14 20.85 2.82
N SER A 356 8.03 21.15 2.18
CA SER A 356 6.97 22.01 2.72
C SER A 356 5.95 21.20 3.54
N SER A 357 6.04 19.86 3.53
CA SER A 357 5.16 18.98 4.29
C SER A 357 5.21 19.29 5.79
N PRO A 358 4.10 19.71 6.41
CA PRO A 358 4.03 19.91 7.86
C PRO A 358 4.26 18.60 8.63
N ILE A 359 3.88 17.47 8.04
CA ILE A 359 4.05 16.15 8.62
C ILE A 359 5.54 15.83 8.78
N LEU A 360 6.34 16.01 7.71
CA LEU A 360 7.78 15.74 7.77
C LEU A 360 8.49 16.71 8.70
N GLN A 361 8.15 18.00 8.65
CA GLN A 361 8.72 19.00 9.55
C GLN A 361 8.45 18.67 11.02
N ASN A 362 7.23 18.24 11.36
CA ASN A 362 6.87 17.84 12.72
C ASN A 362 7.53 16.50 13.12
N LEU A 363 7.55 15.52 12.22
CA LEU A 363 8.13 14.19 12.48
C LEU A 363 9.63 14.27 12.76
N PHE A 364 10.34 15.11 12.02
CA PHE A 364 11.78 15.28 12.13
C PHE A 364 12.18 16.39 13.11
N GLY A 365 11.23 17.24 13.52
CA GLY A 365 11.52 18.40 14.37
C GLY A 365 12.40 19.44 13.67
N THR A 366 12.42 19.44 12.34
CA THR A 366 13.25 20.30 11.49
C THR A 366 12.36 21.22 10.66
N LYS A 367 12.91 22.37 10.26
CA LYS A 367 12.20 23.36 9.45
C LYS A 367 12.75 23.37 8.04
N LYS A 368 11.89 23.68 7.08
CA LYS A 368 12.31 24.00 5.71
C LYS A 368 13.37 25.10 5.71
N THR A 369 14.39 24.93 4.88
CA THR A 369 15.50 25.89 4.69
C THR A 369 15.92 25.93 3.22
N ASP A 370 16.62 26.97 2.82
CA ASP A 370 17.20 27.13 1.47
C ASP A 370 18.72 26.82 1.47
N VAL A 371 19.25 26.30 2.59
CA VAL A 371 20.65 25.94 2.75
C VAL A 371 20.81 24.42 2.64
N PRO A 372 21.57 23.90 1.67
CA PRO A 372 21.81 22.47 1.57
C PRO A 372 22.67 22.00 2.75
N SER A 373 22.41 20.79 3.21
CA SER A 373 23.28 20.07 4.14
C SER A 373 23.11 18.57 3.91
N SER A 374 24.17 17.81 4.16
CA SER A 374 24.14 16.34 4.16
C SER A 374 22.88 15.79 4.85
N VAL A 375 22.33 14.68 4.36
CA VAL A 375 21.10 14.05 4.88
C VAL A 375 19.86 14.97 4.90
N SER A 376 19.80 15.95 4.01
CA SER A 376 18.56 16.71 3.82
C SER A 376 17.79 16.13 2.66
N VAL A 377 16.50 15.85 2.85
CA VAL A 377 15.60 15.68 1.70
C VAL A 377 15.44 17.04 1.03
N PHE A 378 15.47 17.06 -0.30
CA PHE A 378 15.25 18.27 -1.07
C PHE A 378 13.94 18.24 -1.85
N SER A 379 13.40 19.41 -2.13
CA SER A 379 12.37 19.64 -3.13
C SER A 379 12.91 20.62 -4.15
N GLN A 380 12.82 20.26 -5.43
CA GLN A 380 13.28 21.05 -6.56
C GLN A 380 12.10 21.51 -7.40
N ASP A 381 12.08 22.80 -7.72
CA ASP A 381 11.19 23.35 -8.75
C ASP A 381 11.81 23.10 -10.14
N THR A 382 11.14 22.27 -10.95
CA THR A 382 11.52 21.98 -12.33
C THR A 382 10.69 22.76 -13.35
N GLY A 383 9.84 23.68 -12.91
CA GLY A 383 8.84 24.36 -13.74
C GLY A 383 7.66 23.47 -14.12
N THR A 384 7.54 22.30 -13.49
CA THR A 384 6.41 21.37 -13.65
C THR A 384 5.59 21.30 -12.37
N THR A 385 4.35 20.83 -12.45
CA THR A 385 3.49 20.62 -11.28
C THR A 385 4.01 19.55 -10.33
N PHE A 386 4.87 18.64 -10.80
CA PHE A 386 5.43 17.54 -10.01
C PHE A 386 6.73 17.94 -9.31
N GLY A 387 7.57 18.74 -9.96
CA GLY A 387 8.93 19.02 -9.48
C GLY A 387 9.76 17.75 -9.32
N HIS A 388 10.73 17.79 -8.42
CA HIS A 388 11.63 16.67 -8.17
C HIS A 388 12.11 16.62 -6.71
N THR A 389 12.53 15.45 -6.24
CA THR A 389 13.02 15.25 -4.87
C THR A 389 14.11 14.18 -4.83
N GLY A 390 14.93 14.22 -3.80
CA GLY A 390 16.00 13.28 -3.51
C GLY A 390 16.64 13.64 -2.18
N ILE A 391 17.84 13.11 -1.91
CA ILE A 391 18.57 13.36 -0.68
C ILE A 391 19.93 14.00 -1.01
N VAL A 392 20.30 15.03 -0.25
CA VAL A 392 21.64 15.59 -0.27
C VAL A 392 22.56 14.66 0.51
N GLU A 393 23.60 14.15 -0.13
CA GLU A 393 24.58 13.25 0.46
C GLU A 393 25.72 14.02 1.13
N HIS A 394 26.21 15.07 0.47
CA HIS A 394 27.35 15.88 0.91
C HIS A 394 27.35 17.27 0.27
N VAL A 395 27.81 18.30 1.00
CA VAL A 395 28.07 19.64 0.45
C VAL A 395 29.58 19.87 0.37
N TYR A 396 30.10 20.10 -0.84
CA TYR A 396 31.51 20.33 -1.11
C TYR A 396 31.97 21.73 -0.67
N ALA A 397 33.29 21.94 -0.55
CA ALA A 397 33.86 23.23 -0.14
C ALA A 397 33.55 24.39 -1.11
N ASN A 398 33.36 24.11 -2.40
CA ASN A 398 32.92 25.10 -3.40
C ASN A 398 31.42 25.44 -3.30
N GLY A 399 30.65 24.68 -2.50
CA GLY A 399 29.21 24.82 -2.30
C GLY A 399 28.35 24.04 -3.30
N ASP A 400 28.97 23.27 -4.20
CA ASP A 400 28.25 22.24 -4.96
C ASP A 400 27.80 21.15 -3.98
N PHE A 401 26.78 20.38 -4.34
CA PHE A 401 26.28 19.31 -3.48
C PHE A 401 26.00 18.03 -4.24
N LEU A 402 26.38 16.91 -3.62
CA LEU A 402 26.10 15.56 -4.10
C LEU A 402 24.69 15.17 -3.67
N ILE A 403 23.93 14.59 -4.58
CA ILE A 403 22.62 14.03 -4.31
C ILE A 403 22.55 12.56 -4.69
N VAL A 404 21.67 11.84 -4.01
CA VAL A 404 21.07 10.59 -4.51
C VAL A 404 19.63 10.89 -4.91
N GLU A 405 19.24 10.45 -6.10
CA GLU A 405 17.93 10.68 -6.67
C GLU A 405 17.45 9.44 -7.44
N GLN A 406 16.17 9.45 -7.83
CA GLN A 406 15.59 8.45 -8.70
C GLN A 406 14.77 9.15 -9.78
N ASN A 407 14.59 8.49 -10.93
CA ASN A 407 13.80 8.98 -12.05
C ASN A 407 14.55 10.05 -12.88
N TYR A 408 15.87 9.90 -12.98
CA TYR A 408 16.64 10.60 -14.01
C TYR A 408 16.44 9.88 -15.34
N VAL A 409 16.00 10.63 -16.37
CA VAL A 409 15.64 10.10 -17.69
C VAL A 409 16.73 9.18 -18.27
N GLY A 410 16.35 7.92 -18.55
CA GLY A 410 17.23 6.91 -19.13
C GLY A 410 18.26 6.29 -18.19
N VAL A 411 18.30 6.69 -16.91
CA VAL A 411 19.29 6.20 -15.93
C VAL A 411 18.66 5.31 -14.87
N SER A 412 17.73 5.87 -14.07
CA SER A 412 17.11 5.19 -12.92
C SER A 412 15.59 5.42 -12.89
N GLY A 413 14.87 4.59 -12.13
CA GLY A 413 13.43 4.74 -11.92
C GLY A 413 12.57 4.44 -13.16
N ASP A 414 11.34 4.92 -13.15
CA ASP A 414 10.35 4.64 -14.20
C ASP A 414 10.74 5.25 -15.56
N ASP A 415 11.36 6.43 -15.57
CA ASP A 415 11.87 7.09 -16.78
C ASP A 415 13.05 6.36 -17.43
N ALA A 416 13.58 5.33 -16.77
CA ALA A 416 14.56 4.39 -17.32
C ALA A 416 14.00 2.97 -17.51
N GLY A 417 12.74 2.72 -17.12
CA GLY A 417 12.16 1.37 -17.04
C GLY A 417 12.86 0.47 -16.01
N LYS A 418 13.46 1.06 -14.98
CA LYS A 418 14.27 0.39 -13.96
C LYS A 418 13.77 0.74 -12.56
N PRO A 419 12.63 0.19 -12.10
CA PRO A 419 12.17 0.43 -10.75
C PRO A 419 13.19 -0.07 -9.72
N TYR A 420 13.11 0.50 -8.52
CA TYR A 420 13.97 0.26 -7.36
C TYR A 420 15.46 0.54 -7.61
N THR A 421 15.78 1.46 -8.50
CA THR A 421 17.14 1.93 -8.76
C THR A 421 17.30 3.40 -8.38
N TRP A 422 18.49 3.83 -8.04
CA TRP A 422 18.83 5.24 -7.82
C TRP A 422 20.04 5.64 -8.66
N ASP A 423 20.24 6.94 -8.82
CA ASP A 423 21.44 7.50 -9.39
C ASP A 423 21.97 8.61 -8.50
N TYR A 424 23.22 8.97 -8.73
CA TYR A 424 23.91 10.05 -8.03
C TYR A 424 24.28 11.13 -9.01
N ARG A 425 24.24 12.38 -8.56
CA ARG A 425 24.66 13.53 -9.37
C ARG A 425 25.21 14.64 -8.50
N ILE A 426 26.12 15.42 -9.04
CA ILE A 426 26.55 16.67 -8.39
C ILE A 426 25.73 17.82 -8.96
N VAL A 427 25.08 18.57 -8.08
CA VAL A 427 24.36 19.79 -8.42
C VAL A 427 25.28 21.00 -8.17
N PRO A 428 25.46 21.87 -9.18
CA PRO A 428 26.28 23.06 -9.01
C PRO A 428 25.59 24.09 -8.11
N LYS A 429 26.38 24.82 -7.32
CA LYS A 429 25.91 25.83 -6.34
C LYS A 429 24.98 26.88 -6.93
N ASP A 430 25.18 27.24 -8.20
CA ASP A 430 24.35 28.25 -8.88
C ASP A 430 22.90 27.81 -9.09
N GLN A 431 22.62 26.50 -8.99
CA GLN A 431 21.27 25.95 -9.05
C GLN A 431 20.57 25.85 -7.70
N THR A 432 21.26 26.10 -6.57
CA THR A 432 20.70 25.95 -5.22
C THR A 432 19.40 26.72 -5.01
N SER A 433 19.22 27.87 -5.67
CA SER A 433 17.98 28.67 -5.59
C SER A 433 16.72 27.98 -6.09
N LYS A 434 16.84 26.89 -6.85
CA LYS A 434 15.73 26.05 -7.30
C LYS A 434 15.32 24.98 -6.29
N TYR A 435 16.07 24.86 -5.20
CA TYR A 435 15.91 23.82 -4.21
C TYR A 435 15.50 24.42 -2.87
N SER A 436 14.77 23.62 -2.12
CA SER A 436 14.62 23.78 -0.68
C SER A 436 14.95 22.46 -0.01
N PHE A 437 15.23 22.51 1.29
CA PHE A 437 15.79 21.39 2.03
C PHE A 437 15.08 21.22 3.37
N LEU A 438 15.03 19.97 3.83
CA LEU A 438 14.56 19.61 5.15
C LEU A 438 15.50 18.54 5.74
N LYS A 439 16.12 18.85 6.88
CA LYS A 439 17.09 17.93 7.51
C LYS A 439 16.40 16.69 8.06
N VAL A 440 16.98 15.52 7.79
CA VAL A 440 16.50 14.24 8.31
C VAL A 440 17.39 13.81 9.48
N PRO A 441 16.84 13.54 10.67
CA PRO A 441 17.61 13.07 11.82
C PRO A 441 18.03 11.61 11.62
N ALA A 442 19.17 11.21 12.19
CA ALA A 442 19.57 9.80 12.23
C ALA A 442 18.71 9.00 13.22
N LYS A 443 18.69 7.66 13.04
CA LYS A 443 18.14 6.66 13.97
C LYS A 443 18.57 6.86 15.41
#